data_AF-V6ICN9-F1
#
_entry.id   AF-V6ICN9-F1
#
_cell.length_a   1.000
_cell.length_b   1.000
_cell.length_c   1.000
_cell.angle_alpha   90.00
_cell.angle_beta   90.00
_cell.angle_gamma   90.00
#
_symmetry.space_group_name_H-M   'P 1'
#
loop_
_entity.id
_entity.type
_entity.pdbx_description
1 polymer ?
#
loop_
_entity_poly.entity_id
_entity_poly.type
_entity_poly.pdbx_seq_one_letter_code
_entity_poly.pdbx_strand_id
1 'polypeptide(L)'
;MVNFNDKKLNDSIVNTLSDFCKERKIKFKEKSYTKSLSVFRLEEFSDKAFNELIQLDGILSIEPMPFVTVDLQSLAYQSSVEIKTPVADKQYPTIGFLDSGIANIPHLSPWIKDVSSPYPELELNKDHGTFCAGITVYGNELQGLDRISLDGCYLFDASVVPNLKNTRITEDELIDNIKEVILNFSSKIKIWNMSVGTNEEAKLNTFSDFGKVLDELQDNHNIIIIKSAGNCINFLNGLDPSRISRPADSVHALVVGSVAQSKNLNDISDINHRSPFSRIGPGPGFITKPELVHYGG
;
A
#
# COMPACT_ATOMS: atom_id res chain seq x y z
N MET A 1 18.28 10.53 -3.61
CA MET A 1 19.65 11.13 -3.64
C MET A 1 20.27 11.07 -2.25
N VAL A 2 21.58 11.29 -2.11
CA VAL A 2 22.21 11.42 -0.79
C VAL A 2 21.66 12.68 -0.11
N ASN A 3 21.32 12.56 1.18
CA ASN A 3 20.97 13.71 2.02
C ASN A 3 22.13 13.99 2.98
N PHE A 4 22.77 15.15 2.83
CA PHE A 4 23.92 15.58 3.63
C PHE A 4 23.53 16.32 4.93
N ASN A 5 22.24 16.42 5.23
CA ASN A 5 21.68 17.28 6.29
C ASN A 5 22.09 18.76 6.16
N ASP A 6 22.52 19.18 4.97
CA ASP A 6 22.79 20.56 4.61
C ASP A 6 21.91 20.92 3.42
N LYS A 7 21.00 21.87 3.63
CA LYS A 7 20.04 22.29 2.61
C LYS A 7 20.74 22.82 1.35
N LYS A 8 21.79 23.63 1.49
CA LYS A 8 22.47 24.21 0.33
C LYS A 8 23.17 23.14 -0.48
N LEU A 9 23.82 22.18 0.19
CA LEU A 9 24.48 21.07 -0.50
C LEU A 9 23.48 20.17 -1.20
N ASN A 10 22.37 19.82 -0.54
CA ASN A 10 21.31 19.02 -1.13
C ASN A 10 20.67 19.74 -2.34
N ASP A 11 20.32 21.03 -2.20
CA ASP A 11 19.78 21.85 -3.29
C ASP A 11 20.77 21.94 -4.46
N SER A 12 22.08 22.03 -4.18
CA SER A 12 23.11 22.00 -5.22
C SER A 12 23.10 20.70 -6.00
N ILE A 13 22.96 19.55 -5.34
CA ILE A 13 22.95 18.23 -6.01
C ILE A 13 21.68 18.05 -6.84
N VAL A 14 20.52 18.48 -6.31
CA VAL A 14 19.24 18.53 -7.05
C VAL A 14 19.40 19.32 -8.35
N ASN A 15 20.01 20.50 -8.26
CA ASN A 15 20.26 21.36 -9.42
C ASN A 15 21.24 20.73 -10.41
N THR A 16 22.36 20.17 -9.93
CA THR A 16 23.35 19.47 -10.77
C THR A 16 22.73 18.32 -11.54
N LEU A 17 21.91 17.48 -10.89
CA LEU A 17 21.23 16.38 -11.57
C LEU A 17 20.19 16.87 -12.57
N SER A 18 19.41 17.89 -12.21
CA SER A 18 18.42 18.49 -13.10
C SER A 18 19.06 19.06 -14.36
N ASP A 19 20.18 19.76 -14.22
CA ASP A 19 20.90 20.35 -15.35
C ASP A 19 21.58 19.28 -16.20
N PHE A 20 22.18 18.26 -15.58
CA PHE A 20 22.68 17.07 -16.28
C PHE A 20 21.60 16.43 -17.16
N CYS A 21 20.39 16.23 -16.62
CA CYS A 21 19.27 15.66 -17.37
C CYS A 21 18.84 16.57 -18.53
N LYS A 22 18.73 17.88 -18.31
CA LYS A 22 18.37 18.86 -19.37
C LYS A 22 19.39 18.86 -20.50
N GLU A 23 20.69 18.93 -20.19
CA GLU A 23 21.78 18.94 -21.17
C GLU A 23 21.76 17.70 -22.08
N ARG A 24 21.42 16.55 -21.49
CA ARG A 24 21.37 15.24 -22.18
C ARG A 24 20.00 14.91 -22.75
N LYS A 25 19.04 15.84 -22.63
CA LYS A 25 17.64 15.66 -23.05
C LYS A 25 17.00 14.41 -22.43
N ILE A 26 17.39 14.06 -21.21
CA ILE A 26 16.76 13.01 -20.43
C ILE A 26 15.46 13.59 -19.86
N LYS A 27 14.35 12.91 -20.12
CA LYS A 27 13.08 13.28 -19.51
C LYS A 27 13.11 12.87 -18.05
N PHE A 28 12.75 13.77 -17.15
CA PHE A 28 12.76 13.47 -15.72
C PHE A 28 11.62 14.12 -14.96
N LYS A 29 11.27 13.52 -13.82
CA LYS A 29 10.38 14.09 -12.80
C LYS A 29 11.07 14.04 -11.46
N GLU A 30 11.22 15.18 -10.81
CA GLU A 30 11.60 15.24 -9.40
C GLU A 30 10.35 15.00 -8.54
N LYS A 31 10.48 14.15 -7.53
CA LYS A 31 9.43 13.78 -6.59
C LYS A 31 9.95 13.91 -5.18
N SER A 32 9.30 14.74 -4.37
CA SER A 32 9.57 14.82 -2.93
C SER A 32 8.84 13.67 -2.24
N TYR A 33 9.57 12.63 -1.86
CA TYR A 33 9.04 11.48 -1.14
C TYR A 33 8.88 11.79 0.35
N THR A 34 9.88 12.43 0.96
CA THR A 34 9.76 13.01 2.31
C THR A 34 10.36 14.40 2.32
N LYS A 35 10.27 15.13 3.44
CA LYS A 35 10.98 16.43 3.62
C LYS A 35 12.48 16.33 3.36
N SER A 36 13.04 15.13 3.51
CA SER A 36 14.49 14.87 3.48
C SER A 36 14.91 13.92 2.35
N LEU A 37 13.96 13.49 1.52
CA LEU A 37 14.17 12.50 0.46
C LEU A 37 13.53 12.97 -0.84
N SER A 38 14.38 13.35 -1.80
CA SER A 38 14.00 13.55 -3.19
C SER A 38 14.41 12.35 -4.05
N VAL A 39 13.47 11.93 -4.89
CA VAL A 39 13.62 10.87 -5.89
C VAL A 39 13.48 11.49 -7.27
N PHE A 40 14.35 11.10 -8.19
CA PHE A 40 14.29 11.50 -9.59
C PHE A 40 13.86 10.29 -10.41
N ARG A 41 12.70 10.38 -11.05
CA ARG A 41 12.27 9.39 -12.04
C ARG A 41 12.76 9.84 -13.40
N LEU A 42 13.70 9.07 -13.96
CA LEU A 42 14.25 9.31 -15.29
C LEU A 42 13.54 8.42 -16.30
N GLU A 43 13.27 8.96 -17.48
CA GLU A 43 12.64 8.30 -18.61
C GLU A 43 13.49 8.52 -19.87
N GLU A 44 13.46 7.55 -20.80
CA GLU A 44 13.99 7.72 -22.16
C GLU A 44 15.46 8.19 -22.22
N PHE A 45 16.39 7.45 -21.62
CA PHE A 45 17.83 7.74 -21.67
C PHE A 45 18.62 6.67 -22.42
N SER A 46 19.77 7.07 -22.97
CA SER A 46 20.71 6.16 -23.67
C SER A 46 21.68 5.49 -22.70
N ASP A 47 22.28 4.37 -23.10
CA ASP A 47 23.36 3.70 -22.35
C ASP A 47 24.52 4.65 -22.06
N LYS A 48 24.85 5.53 -23.02
CA LYS A 48 25.87 6.57 -22.83
C LYS A 48 25.49 7.52 -21.69
N ALA A 49 24.26 8.03 -21.70
CA ALA A 49 23.77 8.93 -20.67
C ALA A 49 23.70 8.24 -19.29
N PHE A 50 23.33 6.96 -19.26
CA PHE A 50 23.35 6.15 -18.04
C PHE A 50 24.77 5.98 -17.47
N ASN A 51 25.74 5.67 -18.33
CA ASN A 51 27.15 5.54 -17.92
C ASN A 51 27.74 6.84 -17.40
N GLU A 52 27.29 7.99 -17.90
CA GLU A 52 27.68 9.29 -17.34
C GLU A 52 26.95 9.59 -16.02
N LEU A 53 25.67 9.20 -15.91
CA LEU A 53 24.86 9.40 -14.71
C LEU A 53 25.47 8.69 -13.50
N ILE A 54 25.91 7.44 -13.65
CA ILE A 54 26.52 6.67 -12.56
C ILE A 54 27.85 7.26 -12.05
N GLN A 55 28.45 8.20 -12.78
CA GLN A 55 29.69 8.89 -12.36
C GLN A 55 29.41 10.20 -11.62
N LEU A 56 28.14 10.63 -11.51
CA LEU A 56 27.80 11.83 -10.77
C LEU A 56 27.88 11.59 -9.26
N ASP A 57 28.55 12.52 -8.58
CA ASP A 57 28.56 12.57 -7.12
C ASP A 57 27.16 12.91 -6.57
N GLY A 58 26.84 12.37 -5.38
CA GLY A 58 25.58 12.66 -4.69
C GLY A 58 24.39 11.76 -5.08
N ILE A 59 24.57 10.83 -6.02
CA ILE A 59 23.61 9.76 -6.29
C ILE A 59 23.82 8.63 -5.26
N LEU A 60 22.76 8.32 -4.51
CA LEU A 60 22.79 7.26 -3.50
C LEU A 60 22.57 5.87 -4.12
N SER A 61 21.59 5.78 -5.01
CA SER A 61 21.21 4.55 -5.71
C SER A 61 20.46 4.90 -6.99
N ILE A 62 20.48 3.95 -7.93
CA ILE A 62 19.69 3.98 -9.15
C ILE A 62 19.01 2.61 -9.26
N GLU A 63 17.69 2.61 -9.31
CA GLU A 63 16.87 1.40 -9.33
C GLU A 63 15.72 1.59 -10.34
N PRO A 64 15.20 0.51 -10.95
CA PRO A 64 13.96 0.57 -11.70
C PRO A 64 12.83 1.09 -10.82
N MET A 65 12.01 2.03 -11.33
CA MET A 65 10.85 2.54 -10.60
C MET A 65 9.81 1.40 -10.44
N PRO A 66 9.43 1.03 -9.20
CA PRO A 66 8.45 -0.04 -8.99
C PRO A 66 7.07 0.33 -9.54
N PHE A 67 6.33 -0.70 -9.94
CA PHE A 67 4.92 -0.57 -10.31
C PHE A 67 4.02 -1.04 -9.16
N VAL A 68 2.86 -0.41 -9.07
CA VAL A 68 1.84 -0.79 -8.09
C VAL A 68 1.16 -2.08 -8.50
N THR A 69 0.86 -2.91 -7.52
CA THR A 69 0.08 -4.13 -7.67
C THR A 69 -1.07 -4.17 -6.66
N VAL A 70 -2.18 -4.73 -7.09
CA VAL A 70 -3.35 -5.05 -6.28
C VAL A 70 -3.64 -6.52 -6.51
N ASP A 71 -3.64 -7.31 -5.44
CA ASP A 71 -3.84 -8.77 -5.51
C ASP A 71 -5.19 -9.12 -4.90
N LEU A 72 -6.12 -9.55 -5.75
CA LEU A 72 -7.39 -10.12 -5.33
C LEU A 72 -7.46 -11.55 -5.84
N GLN A 73 -7.32 -12.50 -4.94
CA GLN A 73 -7.61 -13.91 -5.20
C GLN A 73 -8.88 -14.27 -4.45
N SER A 74 -9.99 -14.33 -5.19
CA SER A 74 -11.29 -14.72 -4.64
C SER A 74 -11.82 -15.95 -5.37
N LEU A 75 -12.27 -16.94 -4.60
CA LEU A 75 -13.15 -17.98 -5.11
C LEU A 75 -14.60 -17.47 -5.00
N ALA A 76 -15.41 -17.76 -6.02
CA ALA A 76 -16.84 -17.42 -5.97
C ALA A 76 -17.51 -18.28 -4.89
N TYR A 77 -17.78 -17.67 -3.73
CA TYR A 77 -18.51 -18.30 -2.65
C TYR A 77 -19.85 -17.59 -2.46
N GLN A 78 -20.94 -18.32 -2.64
CA GLN A 78 -22.28 -17.81 -2.39
C GLN A 78 -22.56 -17.88 -0.89
N SER A 79 -22.33 -16.77 -0.19
CA SER A 79 -22.82 -16.56 1.16
C SER A 79 -23.83 -15.41 1.13
N SER A 80 -24.92 -15.56 1.87
CA SER A 80 -25.89 -14.48 2.10
C SER A 80 -25.68 -13.94 3.50
N VAL A 81 -25.28 -12.67 3.60
CA VAL A 81 -25.21 -11.96 4.89
C VAL A 81 -26.29 -10.89 4.90
N GLU A 82 -26.96 -10.73 6.04
CA GLU A 82 -27.97 -9.70 6.23
C GLU A 82 -27.35 -8.31 6.13
N ILE A 83 -28.08 -7.37 5.54
CA ILE A 83 -27.62 -5.98 5.42
C ILE A 83 -27.62 -5.35 6.81
N LYS A 84 -26.46 -4.90 7.27
CA LYS A 84 -26.33 -4.09 8.48
C LYS A 84 -26.52 -2.62 8.14
N THR A 85 -27.17 -1.90 9.02
CA THR A 85 -27.27 -0.43 8.97
C THR A 85 -26.70 0.18 10.25
N PRO A 86 -26.07 1.37 10.18
CA PRO A 86 -25.66 2.09 11.38
C PRO A 86 -26.88 2.35 12.27
N VAL A 87 -26.73 2.05 13.56
CA VAL A 87 -27.77 2.36 14.56
C VAL A 87 -27.75 3.87 14.82
N ALA A 88 -28.93 4.50 14.82
CA ALA A 88 -29.07 5.91 15.15
C ALA A 88 -28.45 6.22 16.54
N ASP A 89 -27.81 7.37 16.66
CA ASP A 89 -27.13 7.87 17.86
C ASP A 89 -25.95 7.01 18.38
N LYS A 90 -25.61 5.90 17.73
CA LYS A 90 -24.41 5.12 18.02
C LYS A 90 -23.21 5.70 17.28
N GLN A 91 -22.10 5.88 18.00
CA GLN A 91 -20.85 6.34 17.44
C GLN A 91 -20.08 5.15 16.84
N TYR A 92 -19.63 5.32 15.60
CA TYR A 92 -18.81 4.35 14.88
C TYR A 92 -17.52 5.01 14.40
N PRO A 93 -16.36 4.33 14.47
CA PRO A 93 -15.14 4.87 13.88
C PRO A 93 -15.29 4.95 12.37
N THR A 94 -14.53 5.85 11.75
CA THR A 94 -14.39 5.92 10.29
C THR A 94 -13.01 5.40 9.90
N ILE A 95 -12.98 4.43 8.98
CA ILE A 95 -11.78 3.85 8.41
C ILE A 95 -11.64 4.36 6.98
N GLY A 96 -10.50 4.97 6.65
CA GLY A 96 -10.16 5.35 5.29
C GLY A 96 -9.54 4.18 4.53
N PHE A 97 -9.96 3.97 3.29
CA PHE A 97 -9.45 2.89 2.44
C PHE A 97 -8.59 3.47 1.32
N LEU A 98 -7.27 3.32 1.44
CA LEU A 98 -6.32 3.65 0.37
C LEU A 98 -6.28 2.47 -0.62
N ASP A 99 -7.22 2.42 -1.56
CA ASP A 99 -7.45 1.26 -2.42
C ASP A 99 -7.94 1.63 -3.83
N SER A 100 -8.54 0.69 -4.56
CA SER A 100 -9.05 0.85 -5.93
C SER A 100 -10.50 1.34 -6.03
N GLY A 101 -11.09 1.67 -4.89
CA GLY A 101 -12.46 2.16 -4.74
C GLY A 101 -13.43 1.14 -4.12
N ILE A 102 -14.53 1.64 -3.56
CA ILE A 102 -15.58 0.84 -2.92
C ILE A 102 -16.89 0.98 -3.70
N ALA A 103 -17.45 -0.14 -4.14
CA ALA A 103 -18.70 -0.17 -4.89
C ALA A 103 -19.89 0.18 -3.99
N ASN A 104 -20.83 0.96 -4.53
CA ASN A 104 -22.05 1.35 -3.83
C ASN A 104 -23.09 0.22 -3.88
N ILE A 105 -22.84 -0.86 -3.13
CA ILE A 105 -23.73 -2.02 -3.00
C ILE A 105 -24.60 -1.93 -1.74
N PRO A 106 -25.81 -2.51 -1.69
CA PRO A 106 -26.71 -2.38 -0.55
C PRO A 106 -26.10 -2.69 0.82
N HIS A 107 -25.15 -3.64 0.88
CA HIS A 107 -24.43 -4.01 2.10
C HIS A 107 -23.47 -2.93 2.60
N LEU A 108 -22.88 -2.11 1.71
CA LEU A 108 -21.86 -1.12 2.06
C LEU A 108 -22.38 0.32 1.98
N SER A 109 -23.38 0.62 1.14
CA SER A 109 -23.96 1.96 1.00
C SER A 109 -24.28 2.65 2.33
N PRO A 110 -24.87 1.99 3.35
CA PRO A 110 -25.17 2.63 4.63
C PRO A 110 -23.92 3.04 5.43
N TRP A 111 -22.77 2.44 5.12
CA TRP A 111 -21.50 2.63 5.82
C TRP A 111 -20.55 3.55 5.07
N ILE A 112 -20.75 3.81 3.77
CA ILE A 112 -19.92 4.75 3.00
C ILE A 112 -20.30 6.19 3.37
N LYS A 113 -19.35 6.92 3.97
CA LYS A 113 -19.56 8.28 4.46
C LYS A 113 -19.21 9.33 3.41
N ASP A 114 -18.13 9.12 2.67
CA ASP A 114 -17.63 10.04 1.66
C ASP A 114 -16.64 9.32 0.72
N VAL A 115 -16.35 9.92 -0.43
CA VAL A 115 -15.49 9.35 -1.49
C VAL A 115 -14.53 10.43 -2.00
N SER A 116 -13.26 10.08 -2.16
CA SER A 116 -12.24 10.93 -2.77
C SER A 116 -11.42 10.11 -3.77
N SER A 117 -11.33 10.58 -5.01
CA SER A 117 -10.60 9.91 -6.09
C SER A 117 -9.97 10.93 -7.03
N PRO A 118 -8.67 10.81 -7.37
CA PRO A 118 -8.08 11.55 -8.48
C PRO A 118 -8.48 10.98 -9.84
N TYR A 119 -9.13 9.81 -9.88
CA TYR A 119 -9.56 9.14 -11.09
C TYR A 119 -11.08 9.27 -11.30
N PRO A 120 -11.55 9.45 -12.55
CA PRO A 120 -12.96 9.31 -12.91
C PRO A 120 -13.50 7.92 -12.59
N GLU A 121 -14.80 7.81 -12.27
CA GLU A 121 -15.47 6.53 -11.95
C GLU A 121 -15.26 5.45 -13.03
N LEU A 122 -15.27 5.84 -14.31
CA LEU A 122 -15.09 4.93 -15.45
C LEU A 122 -13.67 4.33 -15.54
N GLU A 123 -12.71 4.91 -14.84
CA GLU A 123 -11.32 4.45 -14.80
C GLU A 123 -11.04 3.57 -13.58
N LEU A 124 -12.02 3.33 -12.72
CA LEU A 124 -11.87 2.52 -11.51
C LEU A 124 -12.27 1.07 -11.74
N ASN A 125 -11.57 0.17 -11.04
CA ASN A 125 -12.05 -1.17 -10.78
C ASN A 125 -12.15 -1.34 -9.25
N LYS A 126 -13.39 -1.36 -8.75
CA LYS A 126 -13.68 -1.32 -7.31
C LYS A 126 -13.69 -2.71 -6.65
N ASP A 127 -13.38 -3.78 -7.38
CA ASP A 127 -13.51 -5.15 -6.86
C ASP A 127 -12.70 -5.38 -5.58
N HIS A 128 -11.42 -4.99 -5.58
CA HIS A 128 -10.52 -5.23 -4.45
C HIS A 128 -10.88 -4.35 -3.23
N GLY A 129 -11.09 -3.04 -3.43
CA GLY A 129 -11.52 -2.17 -2.32
C GLY A 129 -12.87 -2.58 -1.73
N THR A 130 -13.83 -3.00 -2.56
CA THR A 130 -15.12 -3.56 -2.11
C THR A 130 -14.93 -4.82 -1.29
N PHE A 131 -14.04 -5.73 -1.71
CA PHE A 131 -13.72 -6.94 -0.95
C PHE A 131 -13.14 -6.61 0.43
N CYS A 132 -12.13 -5.75 0.50
CA CYS A 132 -11.52 -5.34 1.77
C CYS A 132 -12.53 -4.62 2.69
N ALA A 133 -13.36 -3.74 2.14
CA ALA A 133 -14.41 -3.05 2.89
C ALA A 133 -15.49 -4.03 3.41
N GLY A 134 -15.86 -5.02 2.59
CA GLY A 134 -16.77 -6.11 2.96
C GLY A 134 -16.27 -6.89 4.16
N ILE A 135 -15.01 -7.35 4.14
CA ILE A 135 -14.39 -8.04 5.28
C ILE A 135 -14.32 -7.14 6.51
N THR A 136 -14.12 -5.83 6.34
CA THR A 136 -14.04 -4.91 7.48
C THR A 136 -15.39 -4.72 8.18
N VAL A 137 -16.50 -4.69 7.45
CA VAL A 137 -17.85 -4.50 8.04
C VAL A 137 -18.53 -5.83 8.42
N TYR A 138 -18.27 -6.89 7.66
CA TYR A 138 -18.96 -8.19 7.74
C TYR A 138 -18.04 -9.37 8.04
N GLY A 139 -16.77 -9.12 8.41
CA GLY A 139 -15.78 -10.17 8.64
C GLY A 139 -16.25 -11.23 9.63
N ASN A 140 -16.91 -10.83 10.72
CA ASN A 140 -17.42 -11.79 11.71
C ASN A 140 -18.44 -12.78 11.09
N GLU A 141 -19.40 -12.28 10.30
CA GLU A 141 -20.42 -13.12 9.65
C GLU A 141 -19.82 -13.94 8.50
N LEU A 142 -18.99 -13.32 7.67
CA LEU A 142 -18.36 -13.96 6.52
C LEU A 142 -17.36 -15.04 6.94
N GLN A 143 -16.70 -14.86 8.08
CA GLN A 143 -15.68 -15.77 8.60
C GLN A 143 -16.21 -16.69 9.72
N GLY A 144 -17.48 -16.57 10.11
CA GLY A 144 -18.08 -17.37 11.18
C GLY A 144 -17.37 -17.21 12.53
N LEU A 145 -16.85 -16.01 12.81
CA LEU A 145 -16.07 -15.73 14.00
C LEU A 145 -16.98 -15.21 15.11
N ASP A 146 -17.01 -15.92 16.24
CA ASP A 146 -17.70 -15.45 17.44
C ASP A 146 -16.93 -14.27 18.06
N ARG A 147 -17.36 -13.05 17.71
CA ARG A 147 -17.02 -11.79 18.39
C ARG A 147 -15.55 -11.35 18.36
N ILE A 148 -14.94 -11.24 17.17
CA ILE A 148 -13.57 -10.69 16.99
C ILE A 148 -13.53 -9.15 16.81
N SER A 149 -14.63 -8.43 17.10
CA SER A 149 -14.76 -6.96 17.29
C SER A 149 -15.36 -6.13 16.14
N LEU A 150 -15.84 -4.94 16.54
CA LEU A 150 -16.62 -3.89 15.85
C LEU A 150 -18.04 -4.26 15.40
N ASP A 151 -19.04 -3.63 16.05
CA ASP A 151 -20.46 -3.69 15.66
C ASP A 151 -20.77 -2.96 14.33
N GLY A 152 -19.73 -2.44 13.67
CA GLY A 152 -19.80 -1.63 12.46
C GLY A 152 -18.72 -0.55 12.44
N CYS A 153 -18.45 0.00 11.26
CA CYS A 153 -17.58 1.16 11.07
C CYS A 153 -18.01 1.90 9.81
N TYR A 154 -17.85 3.23 9.80
CA TYR A 154 -17.99 4.00 8.58
C TYR A 154 -16.76 3.82 7.68
N LEU A 155 -16.98 3.88 6.38
CA LEU A 155 -15.98 3.73 5.34
C LEU A 155 -15.81 5.09 4.66
N PHE A 156 -14.55 5.51 4.52
CA PHE A 156 -14.17 6.59 3.63
C PHE A 156 -13.42 6.00 2.46
N ASP A 157 -13.97 6.14 1.26
CA ASP A 157 -13.41 5.56 0.05
C ASP A 157 -12.34 6.49 -0.54
N ALA A 158 -11.06 6.14 -0.40
CA ALA A 158 -9.95 6.85 -1.01
C ALA A 158 -9.37 6.03 -2.18
N SER A 159 -9.98 6.19 -3.36
CA SER A 159 -9.62 5.49 -4.59
C SER A 159 -8.29 5.98 -5.17
N VAL A 160 -7.16 5.58 -4.57
CA VAL A 160 -5.81 6.00 -4.95
C VAL A 160 -5.18 5.12 -6.04
N VAL A 161 -5.87 4.06 -6.47
CA VAL A 161 -5.43 3.14 -7.55
C VAL A 161 -6.49 3.06 -8.65
N PRO A 162 -6.13 3.25 -9.94
CA PRO A 162 -7.06 3.10 -11.04
C PRO A 162 -7.21 1.63 -11.44
N ASN A 163 -7.98 1.35 -12.49
CA ASN A 163 -8.05 0.03 -13.08
C ASN A 163 -6.71 -0.38 -13.71
N LEU A 164 -5.94 -1.18 -12.96
CA LEU A 164 -4.62 -1.66 -13.35
C LEU A 164 -4.59 -2.56 -14.59
N LYS A 165 -5.76 -3.03 -15.08
CA LYS A 165 -5.86 -3.74 -16.36
C LYS A 165 -5.66 -2.79 -17.56
N ASN A 166 -6.01 -1.52 -17.39
CA ASN A 166 -5.98 -0.50 -18.44
C ASN A 166 -4.81 0.47 -18.28
N THR A 167 -4.46 0.80 -17.03
CA THR A 167 -3.48 1.84 -16.70
C THR A 167 -2.51 1.34 -15.65
N ARG A 168 -1.21 1.31 -15.98
CA ARG A 168 -0.15 1.07 -14.99
C ARG A 168 0.16 2.36 -14.26
N ILE A 169 0.37 2.28 -12.95
CA ILE A 169 0.85 3.40 -12.13
C ILE A 169 2.16 3.02 -11.45
N THR A 170 3.04 4.00 -11.30
CA THR A 170 4.32 3.83 -10.60
C THR A 170 4.21 4.15 -9.11
N GLU A 171 5.20 3.72 -8.33
CA GLU A 171 5.29 3.98 -6.89
C GLU A 171 5.18 5.49 -6.57
N ASP A 172 5.85 6.35 -7.35
CA ASP A 172 5.80 7.81 -7.15
C ASP A 172 4.41 8.40 -7.37
N GLU A 173 3.66 7.87 -8.33
CA GLU A 173 2.30 8.35 -8.65
C GLU A 173 1.31 7.93 -7.55
N LEU A 174 1.42 6.70 -7.03
CA LEU A 174 0.62 6.27 -5.88
C LEU A 174 0.94 7.06 -4.62
N ILE A 175 2.22 7.34 -4.38
CA ILE A 175 2.64 8.17 -3.25
C ILE A 175 1.97 9.54 -3.30
N ASP A 176 1.95 10.20 -4.46
CA ASP A 176 1.31 11.51 -4.62
C ASP A 176 -0.20 11.43 -4.32
N ASN A 177 -0.89 10.42 -4.86
CA ASN A 177 -2.32 10.20 -4.59
C ASN A 177 -2.60 10.01 -3.07
N ILE A 178 -1.77 9.22 -2.39
CA ILE A 178 -1.90 8.96 -0.94
C ILE A 178 -1.62 10.24 -0.14
N LYS A 179 -0.57 10.99 -0.48
CA LYS A 179 -0.23 12.24 0.19
C LYS A 179 -1.36 13.25 0.10
N GLU A 180 -1.94 13.41 -1.09
CA GLU A 180 -3.03 14.35 -1.32
C GLU A 180 -4.26 14.02 -0.45
N VAL A 181 -4.70 12.76 -0.47
CA VAL A 181 -5.89 12.37 0.30
C VAL A 181 -5.64 12.43 1.81
N ILE A 182 -4.46 12.02 2.29
CA ILE A 182 -4.13 12.11 3.71
C ILE A 182 -4.04 13.57 4.15
N LEU A 183 -3.43 14.46 3.36
CA LEU A 183 -3.36 15.88 3.66
C LEU A 183 -4.76 16.49 3.84
N ASN A 184 -5.69 16.13 2.95
CA ASN A 184 -7.03 16.69 2.94
C ASN A 184 -7.95 16.12 4.04
N PHE A 185 -7.75 14.86 4.45
CA PHE A 185 -8.73 14.15 5.29
C PHE A 185 -8.21 13.63 6.64
N SER A 186 -6.90 13.68 6.91
CA SER A 186 -6.31 13.19 8.17
C SER A 186 -6.79 13.91 9.43
N SER A 187 -7.36 15.11 9.32
CA SER A 187 -8.00 15.80 10.45
C SER A 187 -9.27 15.10 10.92
N LYS A 188 -9.95 14.36 10.03
CA LYS A 188 -11.22 13.67 10.28
C LYS A 188 -11.06 12.16 10.38
N ILE A 189 -10.06 11.59 9.69
CA ILE A 189 -9.84 10.14 9.58
C ILE A 189 -8.48 9.79 10.18
N LYS A 190 -8.51 8.96 11.21
CA LYS A 190 -7.32 8.59 11.98
C LYS A 190 -6.81 7.19 11.71
N ILE A 191 -7.63 6.33 11.09
CA ILE A 191 -7.28 4.94 10.78
C ILE A 191 -7.39 4.76 9.27
N TRP A 192 -6.32 4.30 8.65
CA TRP A 192 -6.24 4.08 7.20
C TRP A 192 -5.85 2.64 6.91
N ASN A 193 -6.69 1.91 6.17
CA ASN A 193 -6.35 0.60 5.64
C ASN A 193 -5.70 0.76 4.25
N MET A 194 -4.57 0.10 4.05
CA MET A 194 -3.83 0.06 2.79
C MET A 194 -3.51 -1.39 2.42
N SER A 195 -4.35 -1.97 1.57
CA SER A 195 -4.15 -3.33 1.06
C SER A 195 -3.40 -3.35 -0.29
N VAL A 196 -3.07 -2.18 -0.83
CA VAL A 196 -2.27 -2.01 -2.06
C VAL A 196 -0.77 -1.98 -1.76
N GLY A 197 0.08 -2.28 -2.74
CA GLY A 197 1.53 -2.26 -2.56
C GLY A 197 2.29 -2.41 -3.87
N THR A 198 3.53 -2.87 -3.78
CA THR A 198 4.36 -3.22 -4.95
C THR A 198 4.68 -4.71 -4.95
N ASN A 199 5.14 -5.22 -6.08
CA ASN A 199 5.63 -6.59 -6.20
C ASN A 199 7.01 -6.80 -5.55
N GLU A 200 7.73 -5.73 -5.24
CA GLU A 200 9.09 -5.75 -4.72
C GLU A 200 9.15 -6.22 -3.25
N GLU A 201 10.20 -6.99 -2.93
CA GLU A 201 10.49 -7.42 -1.56
C GLU A 201 11.24 -6.34 -0.78
N ALA A 202 10.93 -6.23 0.52
CA ALA A 202 11.69 -5.38 1.43
C ALA A 202 13.12 -5.89 1.57
N LYS A 203 14.09 -4.97 1.56
CA LYS A 203 15.51 -5.32 1.76
C LYS A 203 15.77 -5.70 3.23
N LEU A 204 16.91 -6.34 3.50
CA LEU A 204 17.30 -6.74 4.86
C LEU A 204 17.88 -5.58 5.67
N ASN A 205 18.52 -4.64 5.00
CA ASN A 205 19.37 -3.62 5.60
C ASN A 205 18.94 -2.18 5.29
N THR A 206 17.94 -1.99 4.42
CA THR A 206 17.52 -0.66 3.98
C THR A 206 16.00 -0.59 3.91
N PHE A 207 15.44 0.44 4.55
CA PHE A 207 14.03 0.79 4.43
C PHE A 207 13.73 1.39 3.06
N SER A 208 12.62 0.97 2.48
CA SER A 208 12.11 1.48 1.22
C SER A 208 11.76 2.96 1.32
N ASP A 209 11.90 3.65 0.21
CA ASP A 209 11.56 5.07 0.14
C ASP A 209 10.07 5.30 0.38
N PHE A 210 9.21 4.39 -0.10
CA PHE A 210 7.78 4.41 0.19
C PHE A 210 7.48 4.13 1.68
N GLY A 211 8.18 3.19 2.33
CA GLY A 211 8.05 2.96 3.77
C GLY A 211 8.34 4.22 4.60
N LYS A 212 9.39 4.96 4.24
CA LYS A 212 9.72 6.26 4.87
C LYS A 212 8.64 7.32 4.64
N VAL A 213 7.98 7.31 3.48
CA VAL A 213 6.83 8.19 3.22
C VAL A 213 5.67 7.86 4.17
N LEU A 214 5.35 6.58 4.36
CA LEU A 214 4.30 6.17 5.29
C LEU A 214 4.63 6.56 6.73
N ASP A 215 5.89 6.46 7.14
CA ASP A 215 6.35 6.88 8.47
C ASP A 215 6.16 8.40 8.66
N GLU A 216 6.63 9.22 7.71
CA GLU A 216 6.49 10.68 7.78
C GLU A 216 5.02 11.14 7.75
N LEU A 217 4.16 10.45 7.01
CA LEU A 217 2.72 10.75 6.99
C LEU A 217 2.06 10.48 8.35
N GLN A 218 2.41 9.37 9.00
CA GLN A 218 1.89 9.04 10.32
C GLN A 218 2.37 10.06 11.37
N ASP A 219 3.65 10.44 11.33
CA ASP A 219 4.24 11.45 12.23
C ASP A 219 3.58 12.82 12.10
N ASN A 220 3.42 13.32 10.87
CA ASN A 220 2.93 14.68 10.63
C ASN A 220 1.42 14.82 10.86
N HIS A 221 0.65 13.73 10.68
CA HIS A 221 -0.81 13.80 10.67
C HIS A 221 -1.50 13.11 11.86
N ASN A 222 -0.71 12.45 12.73
CA ASN A 222 -1.22 11.68 13.87
C ASN A 222 -2.32 10.72 13.43
N ILE A 223 -1.95 9.81 12.51
CA ILE A 223 -2.80 8.75 11.96
C ILE A 223 -2.08 7.41 12.11
N ILE A 224 -2.82 6.31 12.00
CA ILE A 224 -2.26 4.96 11.86
C ILE A 224 -2.61 4.39 10.48
N ILE A 225 -1.59 3.83 9.82
CA ILE A 225 -1.75 3.11 8.55
C ILE A 225 -1.61 1.61 8.85
N ILE A 226 -2.65 0.86 8.52
CA ILE A 226 -2.69 -0.61 8.58
C ILE A 226 -2.35 -1.13 7.19
N LYS A 227 -1.28 -1.91 7.10
CA LYS A 227 -0.71 -2.37 5.82
C LYS A 227 -0.70 -3.89 5.74
N SER A 228 -1.09 -4.45 4.61
CA SER A 228 -0.90 -5.89 4.36
C SER A 228 0.58 -6.24 4.17
N ALA A 229 1.02 -7.39 4.69
CA ALA A 229 2.38 -7.91 4.49
C ALA A 229 2.70 -8.21 3.00
N GLY A 230 1.64 -8.38 2.20
CA GLY A 230 1.68 -8.73 0.78
C GLY A 230 1.65 -10.24 0.54
N ASN A 231 1.36 -10.59 -0.70
CA ASN A 231 1.21 -11.98 -1.13
C ASN A 231 2.33 -12.37 -2.11
N CYS A 232 2.67 -13.66 -2.14
CA CYS A 232 3.62 -14.25 -3.07
C CYS A 232 3.07 -15.57 -3.62
N ILE A 233 3.63 -16.02 -4.75
CA ILE A 233 3.23 -17.25 -5.44
C ILE A 233 4.29 -18.35 -5.34
N ASN A 234 5.29 -18.17 -4.47
CA ASN A 234 6.41 -19.11 -4.30
C ASN A 234 5.94 -20.52 -3.92
N PHE A 235 4.85 -20.59 -3.15
CA PHE A 235 4.22 -21.85 -2.75
C PHE A 235 3.76 -22.71 -3.94
N LEU A 236 3.44 -22.12 -5.10
CA LEU A 236 3.07 -22.86 -6.31
C LEU A 236 4.22 -23.71 -6.86
N ASN A 237 5.46 -23.35 -6.52
CA ASN A 237 6.67 -24.02 -6.96
C ASN A 237 7.42 -24.71 -5.80
N GLY A 238 6.79 -24.83 -4.62
CA GLY A 238 7.43 -25.38 -3.43
C GLY A 238 8.61 -24.56 -2.90
N LEU A 239 8.66 -23.26 -3.22
CA LEU A 239 9.70 -22.35 -2.77
C LEU A 239 9.34 -21.66 -1.45
N ASP A 240 10.36 -21.18 -0.74
CA ASP A 240 10.20 -20.42 0.50
C ASP A 240 9.39 -19.12 0.28
N PRO A 241 8.64 -18.65 1.28
CA PRO A 241 7.86 -17.42 1.18
C PRO A 241 8.76 -16.20 0.93
N SER A 242 8.30 -15.30 0.05
CA SER A 242 8.95 -14.00 -0.13
C SER A 242 8.92 -13.16 1.15
N ARG A 243 9.89 -12.24 1.26
CA ARG A 243 9.88 -11.23 2.32
C ARG A 243 8.69 -10.28 2.16
N ILE A 244 8.29 -9.61 3.23
CA ILE A 244 7.25 -8.56 3.22
C ILE A 244 7.45 -7.59 2.05
N SER A 245 6.35 -7.13 1.45
CA SER A 245 6.43 -6.24 0.29
C SER A 245 6.89 -4.83 0.68
N ARG A 246 7.37 -4.06 -0.30
CA ARG A 246 7.42 -2.59 -0.14
C ARG A 246 6.00 -2.04 -0.33
N PRO A 247 5.44 -1.20 0.57
CA PRO A 247 6.06 -0.50 1.73
C PRO A 247 5.77 -1.12 3.12
N ALA A 248 5.50 -2.43 3.22
CA ALA A 248 5.28 -3.10 4.51
C ALA A 248 6.54 -3.17 5.40
N ASP A 249 7.64 -2.57 4.97
CA ASP A 249 8.83 -2.32 5.78
C ASP A 249 8.81 -1.01 6.57
N SER A 250 7.78 -0.16 6.41
CA SER A 250 7.54 1.02 7.25
C SER A 250 7.64 0.69 8.74
N VAL A 251 8.33 1.53 9.50
CA VAL A 251 8.51 1.32 10.95
C VAL A 251 7.19 1.59 11.69
N HIS A 252 6.45 2.61 11.28
CA HIS A 252 5.25 3.08 11.98
C HIS A 252 3.96 2.38 11.54
N ALA A 253 3.89 1.91 10.29
CA ALA A 253 2.70 1.20 9.81
C ALA A 253 2.54 -0.15 10.51
N LEU A 254 1.31 -0.46 10.92
CA LEU A 254 0.96 -1.75 11.50
C LEU A 254 0.79 -2.78 10.39
N VAL A 255 1.65 -3.80 10.35
CA VAL A 255 1.66 -4.76 9.26
C VAL A 255 0.98 -6.07 9.66
N VAL A 256 0.04 -6.49 8.82
CA VAL A 256 -0.80 -7.68 9.06
C VAL A 256 -0.48 -8.77 8.03
N GLY A 257 -0.08 -9.94 8.51
CA GLY A 257 0.06 -11.16 7.74
C GLY A 257 -1.23 -12.00 7.69
N SER A 258 -1.25 -13.04 6.88
CA SER A 258 -2.42 -13.91 6.70
C SER A 258 -2.22 -15.29 7.33
N VAL A 259 -3.25 -15.77 8.04
CA VAL A 259 -3.39 -17.17 8.49
C VAL A 259 -4.61 -17.83 7.85
N ALA A 260 -4.53 -19.15 7.70
CA ALA A 260 -5.57 -19.96 7.10
C ALA A 260 -6.73 -20.15 8.07
N GLN A 261 -7.94 -19.81 7.63
CA GLN A 261 -9.19 -19.95 8.36
C GLN A 261 -9.81 -21.33 8.13
N SER A 262 -9.63 -21.90 6.94
CA SER A 262 -10.21 -23.17 6.54
C SER A 262 -9.20 -24.04 5.80
N LYS A 263 -9.50 -25.33 5.67
CA LYS A 263 -8.66 -26.28 4.94
C LYS A 263 -9.52 -27.29 4.17
N ASN A 264 -9.35 -27.31 2.85
CA ASN A 264 -9.84 -28.36 1.95
C ASN A 264 -8.79 -29.46 1.76
N LEU A 265 -9.18 -30.56 1.10
CA LEU A 265 -8.34 -31.75 0.92
C LEU A 265 -6.94 -31.46 0.32
N ASN A 266 -6.86 -30.47 -0.58
CA ASN A 266 -5.64 -30.14 -1.31
C ASN A 266 -4.97 -28.84 -0.82
N ASP A 267 -5.47 -28.25 0.26
CA ASP A 267 -4.91 -27.00 0.78
C ASP A 267 -3.62 -27.28 1.56
N ILE A 268 -2.61 -26.43 1.34
CA ILE A 268 -1.24 -26.64 1.83
C ILE A 268 -1.13 -26.38 3.33
N SER A 269 -1.84 -25.36 3.83
CA SER A 269 -1.71 -24.92 5.22
C SER A 269 -2.79 -25.51 6.12
N ASP A 270 -2.44 -25.78 7.37
CA ASP A 270 -3.40 -26.14 8.40
C ASP A 270 -4.15 -24.91 8.92
N ILE A 271 -5.35 -25.13 9.45
CA ILE A 271 -6.13 -24.07 10.09
C ILE A 271 -5.28 -23.40 11.19
N ASN A 272 -5.37 -22.08 11.28
CA ASN A 272 -4.59 -21.21 12.18
C ASN A 272 -3.07 -21.20 11.93
N HIS A 273 -2.60 -21.76 10.81
CA HIS A 273 -1.21 -21.62 10.37
C HIS A 273 -1.09 -20.54 9.29
N ARG A 274 0.12 -20.05 9.04
CA ARG A 274 0.39 -19.04 8.02
C ARG A 274 -0.20 -19.47 6.67
N SER A 275 -0.93 -18.58 6.01
CA SER A 275 -1.41 -18.82 4.64
C SER A 275 -0.22 -18.98 3.70
N PRO A 276 -0.23 -19.93 2.75
CA PRO A 276 0.93 -20.22 1.90
C PRO A 276 1.46 -18.99 1.15
N PHE A 277 0.54 -18.14 0.69
CA PHE A 277 0.84 -16.90 -0.02
C PHE A 277 1.34 -15.75 0.88
N SER A 278 1.11 -15.78 2.20
CA SER A 278 1.48 -14.67 3.08
C SER A 278 2.99 -14.50 3.10
N ARG A 279 3.46 -13.30 2.74
CA ARG A 279 4.87 -12.92 2.88
C ARG A 279 5.29 -12.88 4.37
N ILE A 280 6.59 -12.99 4.61
CA ILE A 280 7.17 -13.10 5.97
C ILE A 280 8.23 -12.02 6.22
N GLY A 281 8.44 -11.64 7.48
CA GLY A 281 9.58 -10.78 7.83
C GLY A 281 10.82 -11.58 8.25
N PRO A 282 11.75 -10.95 8.99
CA PRO A 282 11.65 -9.61 9.60
C PRO A 282 11.79 -8.47 8.58
N GLY A 283 11.42 -7.26 9.00
CA GLY A 283 11.71 -6.04 8.25
C GLY A 283 13.20 -5.67 8.28
N PRO A 284 13.59 -4.56 7.63
CA PRO A 284 14.97 -4.08 7.64
C PRO A 284 15.49 -3.87 9.07
N GLY A 285 16.75 -4.24 9.33
CA GLY A 285 17.32 -4.12 10.68
C GLY A 285 16.72 -5.07 11.72
N PHE A 286 16.10 -6.17 11.27
CA PHE A 286 15.47 -7.20 12.11
C PHE A 286 14.27 -6.72 12.94
N ILE A 287 13.60 -5.65 12.52
CA ILE A 287 12.34 -5.25 13.17
C ILE A 287 11.26 -6.32 12.97
N THR A 288 10.41 -6.50 13.98
CA THR A 288 9.30 -7.46 13.93
C THR A 288 8.30 -7.05 12.86
N LYS A 289 8.20 -7.84 11.79
CA LYS A 289 7.19 -7.72 10.73
C LYS A 289 6.80 -9.12 10.23
N PRO A 290 5.55 -9.35 9.80
CA PRO A 290 4.36 -8.58 10.22
C PRO A 290 4.21 -8.58 11.74
N GLU A 291 3.63 -7.53 12.33
CA GLU A 291 3.36 -7.48 13.78
C GLU A 291 2.19 -8.37 14.20
N LEU A 292 1.17 -8.45 13.34
CA LEU A 292 -0.05 -9.17 13.61
C LEU A 292 -0.36 -10.13 12.46
N VAL A 293 -1.24 -11.08 12.73
CA VAL A 293 -1.83 -11.93 11.70
C VAL A 293 -3.34 -11.95 11.85
N HIS A 294 -4.05 -12.10 10.73
CA HIS A 294 -5.49 -12.27 10.72
C HIS A 294 -5.91 -13.28 9.64
N TYR A 295 -7.16 -13.75 9.71
CA TYR A 295 -7.71 -14.66 8.72
C TYR A 295 -7.82 -13.98 7.36
N GLY A 296 -7.20 -14.61 6.36
CA GLY A 296 -7.24 -14.12 4.98
C GLY A 296 -7.04 -15.19 3.92
N GLY A 297 -6.95 -16.47 4.30
CA GLY A 297 -6.77 -17.62 3.42
C GLY A 297 -7.61 -18.81 3.87
#